data_AF-A0A679JKI6-F1
#
_entry.id   AF-A0A679JKI6-F1
#
_cell.length_a   1.000
_cell.length_b   1.000
_cell.length_c   1.000
_cell.angle_alpha   90.00
_cell.angle_beta   90.00
_cell.angle_gamma   90.00
#
_symmetry.space_group_name_H-M   'P 1'
#
loop_
_entity.id
_entity.type
_entity.pdbx_description
1 polymer ?
#
loop_
_entity_poly.entity_id
_entity_poly.type
_entity_poly.pdbx_seq_one_letter_code
_entity_poly.pdbx_strand_id
1 'polypeptide(L)'
;MPRIHTNGLAKDYVIKPFERLAREADQIQLAAPYFTRHDLVVAAAEAGKSVRLLIGLNNATSPDSVTAVVDVPNLQVRFLTDRFHAKIYLFDGVALLGSSNLTNGGLMQNREAVVSLHSDEDLDAVEEVRALFVELWDAADVLTKEKARAFRIVHAQVKQTGPDPKVLIEDAVGRAPPPNVHVASLVRSRERMFLESLRRTVYEAYRPAFTEVTQLLGGAGYRRPELEGIGSLNETNRFLNWVRLSHVHGDTAWRTAPALTAEDRRVHVLALGADWASAADNKVPASYLGALNDIRGAFASLSAVENAGRDGLTVGLMALHAFYEQSRFVKGGAPNLPGAFWASNGNDVPKVTRTLGHLLHGSGDFVERLHDTLYDPSRKLGHFGLYCALELFGTVRPDLCPPVNGRMAKALRFLGFTVHAA
;
A
#
# COMPACT_ATOMS: atom_id res chain seq x y z
N MET A 1 -18.60 -18.15 -25.18
CA MET A 1 -17.77 -17.16 -25.93
C MET A 1 -16.99 -17.95 -26.98
N PRO A 2 -16.50 -17.40 -28.10
CA PRO A 2 -15.50 -18.11 -28.90
C PRO A 2 -14.33 -18.55 -28.01
N ARG A 3 -13.83 -19.77 -28.21
CA ARG A 3 -12.74 -20.30 -27.37
C ARG A 3 -11.37 -19.73 -27.73
N ILE A 4 -11.19 -19.23 -28.96
CA ILE A 4 -9.92 -18.69 -29.46
C ILE A 4 -10.13 -17.28 -30.00
N HIS A 5 -9.21 -16.37 -29.68
CA HIS A 5 -9.19 -14.99 -30.12
C HIS A 5 -7.82 -14.66 -30.74
N THR A 6 -7.84 -14.08 -31.95
CA THR A 6 -6.63 -13.98 -32.79
C THR A 6 -6.35 -12.61 -33.39
N ASN A 7 -7.19 -11.61 -33.11
CA ASN A 7 -7.17 -10.31 -33.80
C ASN A 7 -7.19 -10.46 -35.34
N GLY A 8 -7.97 -11.40 -35.85
CA GLY A 8 -7.97 -11.76 -37.26
C GLY A 8 -9.00 -11.08 -38.13
N LEU A 9 -9.06 -11.51 -39.38
CA LEU A 9 -10.10 -11.13 -40.35
C LEU A 9 -11.52 -11.45 -39.84
N ALA A 10 -11.66 -12.46 -38.98
CA ALA A 10 -12.90 -12.80 -38.29
C ALA A 10 -13.32 -11.75 -37.24
N LYS A 11 -12.52 -10.70 -37.03
CA LYS A 11 -12.71 -9.62 -36.04
C LYS A 11 -12.88 -10.15 -34.61
N ASP A 12 -12.24 -11.28 -34.31
CA ASP A 12 -12.14 -11.94 -33.01
C ASP A 12 -11.04 -11.28 -32.16
N TYR A 13 -11.09 -9.95 -32.04
CA TYR A 13 -10.11 -9.18 -31.31
C TYR A 13 -10.11 -9.52 -29.83
N VAL A 14 -8.92 -9.66 -29.24
CA VAL A 14 -8.70 -10.00 -27.82
C VAL A 14 -9.30 -8.93 -26.89
N ILE A 15 -9.38 -7.67 -27.35
CA ILE A 15 -10.03 -6.59 -26.58
C ILE A 15 -11.50 -6.89 -26.26
N LYS A 16 -12.24 -7.54 -27.16
CA LYS A 16 -13.68 -7.80 -26.99
C LYS A 16 -14.00 -8.71 -25.80
N PRO A 17 -13.41 -9.93 -25.69
CA PRO A 17 -13.60 -10.76 -24.51
C PRO A 17 -13.02 -10.09 -23.27
N PHE A 18 -11.89 -9.39 -23.37
CA PHE A 18 -11.28 -8.66 -22.26
C PHE A 18 -12.25 -7.63 -21.66
N GLU A 19 -12.82 -6.73 -22.47
CA GLU A 19 -13.74 -5.69 -21.99
C GLU A 19 -15.03 -6.26 -21.41
N ARG A 20 -15.53 -7.34 -22.01
CA ARG A 20 -16.73 -8.02 -21.53
C ARG A 20 -16.52 -8.63 -20.15
N LEU A 21 -15.47 -9.45 -20.00
CA LEU A 21 -15.11 -10.07 -18.71
C LEU A 21 -14.69 -9.01 -17.69
N ALA A 22 -13.95 -8.00 -18.17
CA ALA A 22 -13.78 -6.65 -17.64
C ALA A 22 -14.96 -6.18 -16.80
N ARG A 23 -16.10 -6.05 -17.47
CA ARG A 23 -17.34 -5.49 -16.96
C ARG A 23 -18.11 -6.45 -16.04
N GLU A 24 -17.97 -7.75 -16.23
CA GLU A 24 -18.73 -8.76 -15.49
C GLU A 24 -18.06 -9.16 -14.18
N ALA A 25 -16.72 -9.17 -14.11
CA ALA A 25 -16.01 -9.73 -12.96
C ALA A 25 -15.83 -8.76 -11.78
N ASP A 26 -15.85 -9.28 -10.55
CA ASP A 26 -15.56 -8.50 -9.34
C ASP A 26 -14.05 -8.47 -9.03
N GLN A 27 -13.36 -9.60 -9.29
CA GLN A 27 -11.92 -9.74 -9.12
C GLN A 27 -11.23 -9.91 -10.47
N ILE A 28 -10.23 -9.07 -10.72
CA ILE A 28 -9.45 -9.07 -11.94
C ILE A 28 -7.98 -9.24 -11.60
N GLN A 29 -7.32 -10.21 -12.22
CA GLN A 29 -5.89 -10.47 -12.04
C GLN A 29 -5.21 -10.50 -13.41
N LEU A 30 -4.32 -9.56 -13.66
CA LEU A 30 -3.67 -9.37 -14.96
C LEU A 30 -2.16 -9.50 -14.81
N ALA A 31 -1.54 -10.33 -15.63
CA ALA A 31 -0.09 -10.41 -15.77
C ALA A 31 0.29 -10.19 -17.22
N ALA A 32 1.13 -9.22 -17.51
CA ALA A 32 1.68 -9.02 -18.85
C ALA A 32 3.06 -8.34 -18.79
N PRO A 33 4.08 -8.82 -19.52
CA PRO A 33 5.41 -8.23 -19.46
C PRO A 33 5.48 -6.85 -20.10
N TYR A 34 4.62 -6.55 -21.08
CA TYR A 34 4.58 -5.26 -21.75
C TYR A 34 3.26 -4.57 -21.45
N PHE A 35 3.37 -3.34 -20.96
CA PHE A 35 2.22 -2.54 -20.55
C PHE A 35 2.29 -1.15 -21.17
N THR A 36 1.41 -0.89 -22.13
CA THR A 36 1.28 0.43 -22.77
C THR A 36 -0.15 0.95 -22.80
N ARG A 37 -1.12 0.13 -22.36
CA ARG A 37 -2.54 0.44 -22.41
C ARG A 37 -3.16 0.36 -21.02
N HIS A 38 -3.26 1.51 -20.35
CA HIS A 38 -3.73 1.62 -18.97
C HIS A 38 -5.23 1.91 -18.84
N ASP A 39 -5.87 2.47 -19.87
CA ASP A 39 -7.27 2.91 -19.87
C ASP A 39 -8.24 1.84 -19.37
N LEU A 40 -8.09 0.61 -19.89
CA LEU A 40 -8.97 -0.51 -19.53
C LEU A 40 -8.80 -0.94 -18.06
N VAL A 41 -7.58 -0.89 -17.54
CA VAL A 41 -7.26 -1.29 -16.16
C VAL A 41 -7.78 -0.23 -15.18
N VAL A 42 -7.52 1.04 -15.48
CA VAL A 42 -7.99 2.17 -14.66
C VAL A 42 -9.52 2.20 -14.64
N ALA A 43 -10.18 2.08 -15.80
CA ALA A 43 -11.63 2.07 -15.88
C ALA A 43 -12.28 0.93 -15.07
N ALA A 44 -11.66 -0.25 -15.03
CA ALA A 44 -12.15 -1.37 -14.22
C ALA A 44 -12.05 -1.05 -12.72
N ALA A 45 -10.92 -0.51 -12.27
CA ALA A 45 -10.70 -0.14 -10.87
C ALA A 45 -11.62 1.00 -10.41
N GLU A 46 -11.82 2.02 -11.27
CA GLU A 46 -12.76 3.13 -11.06
C GLU A 46 -14.22 2.66 -11.02
N ALA A 47 -14.56 1.59 -11.74
CA ALA A 47 -15.86 0.94 -11.65
C ALA A 47 -16.05 0.12 -10.36
N GLY A 48 -15.12 0.19 -9.41
CA GLY A 48 -15.20 -0.47 -8.10
C GLY A 48 -14.65 -1.90 -8.08
N LYS A 49 -14.05 -2.38 -9.16
CA LYS A 49 -13.52 -3.74 -9.25
C LYS A 49 -12.16 -3.85 -8.57
N SER A 50 -11.90 -5.00 -7.96
CA SER A 50 -10.60 -5.28 -7.33
C SER A 50 -9.64 -5.79 -8.39
N VAL A 51 -8.59 -5.00 -8.67
CA VAL A 51 -7.64 -5.30 -9.74
C VAL A 51 -6.24 -5.54 -9.18
N ARG A 52 -5.65 -6.68 -9.53
CA ARG A 52 -4.22 -7.00 -9.33
C ARG A 52 -3.50 -6.98 -10.66
N LEU A 53 -2.65 -5.99 -10.88
CA LEU A 53 -1.88 -5.81 -12.10
C LEU A 53 -0.41 -6.16 -11.86
N LEU A 54 0.08 -7.18 -12.55
CA LEU A 54 1.47 -7.61 -12.58
C LEU A 54 2.09 -7.24 -13.94
N ILE A 55 3.08 -6.34 -13.92
CA ILE A 55 3.72 -5.84 -15.14
C ILE A 55 5.22 -6.10 -15.17
N GLY A 56 5.79 -6.14 -16.38
CA GLY A 56 7.22 -6.07 -16.56
C GLY A 56 7.68 -4.61 -16.57
N LEU A 57 8.69 -4.25 -15.76
CA LEU A 57 9.43 -3.00 -15.96
C LEU A 57 10.61 -3.27 -16.90
N ASN A 58 10.44 -2.90 -18.17
CA ASN A 58 11.40 -3.08 -19.25
C ASN A 58 11.20 -1.99 -20.31
N ASN A 59 12.04 -2.00 -21.36
CA ASN A 59 12.01 -0.98 -22.41
C ASN A 59 10.68 -0.91 -23.20
N ALA A 60 9.92 -2.01 -23.28
CA ALA A 60 8.65 -2.06 -24.01
C ALA A 60 7.44 -1.61 -23.16
N THR A 61 7.62 -1.41 -21.86
CA THR A 61 6.60 -0.87 -20.97
C THR A 61 6.63 0.66 -20.97
N SER A 62 5.47 1.29 -21.09
CA SER A 62 5.32 2.74 -21.16
C SER A 62 5.41 3.37 -19.76
N PRO A 63 6.32 4.33 -19.52
CA PRO A 63 6.36 5.09 -18.28
C PRO A 63 5.06 5.85 -17.96
N ASP A 64 4.34 6.31 -18.99
CA ASP A 64 3.08 7.00 -18.81
C ASP A 64 1.99 6.05 -18.33
N SER A 65 1.92 4.84 -18.89
CA SER A 65 1.00 3.81 -18.41
C SER A 65 1.31 3.40 -16.98
N VAL A 66 2.60 3.22 -16.63
CA VAL A 66 3.02 2.92 -15.26
C VAL A 66 2.61 4.03 -14.30
N THR A 67 2.79 5.30 -14.67
CA THR A 67 2.39 6.42 -13.80
C THR A 67 0.88 6.53 -13.67
N ALA A 68 0.12 6.23 -14.72
CA ALA A 68 -1.34 6.32 -14.72
C ALA A 68 -2.04 5.29 -13.83
N VAL A 69 -1.37 4.18 -13.49
CA VAL A 69 -1.92 3.13 -12.61
C VAL A 69 -1.45 3.25 -11.16
N VAL A 70 -0.45 4.09 -10.90
CA VAL A 70 0.09 4.30 -9.55
C VAL A 70 -0.92 5.13 -8.74
N ASP A 71 -1.32 4.61 -7.58
CA ASP A 71 -2.32 5.17 -6.65
C ASP A 71 -3.78 5.17 -7.10
N VAL A 72 -4.13 4.44 -8.15
CA VAL A 72 -5.54 4.25 -8.50
C VAL A 72 -6.21 3.41 -7.40
N PRO A 73 -7.32 3.88 -6.79
CA PRO A 73 -8.07 3.10 -5.82
C PRO A 73 -8.50 1.75 -6.40
N ASN A 74 -8.55 0.70 -5.57
CA ASN A 74 -8.87 -0.68 -5.98
C ASN A 74 -7.89 -1.32 -6.99
N LEU A 75 -6.76 -0.68 -7.29
CA LEU A 75 -5.73 -1.21 -8.18
C LEU A 75 -4.42 -1.44 -7.43
N GLN A 76 -4.07 -2.70 -7.22
CA GLN A 76 -2.76 -3.12 -6.71
C GLN A 76 -1.85 -3.38 -7.90
N VAL A 77 -0.67 -2.74 -7.91
CA VAL A 77 0.31 -2.93 -8.98
C VAL A 77 1.60 -3.48 -8.40
N ARG A 78 2.02 -4.62 -8.94
CA ARG A 78 3.33 -5.20 -8.67
C ARG A 78 4.10 -5.37 -9.97
N PHE A 79 5.41 -5.51 -9.87
CA PHE A 79 6.25 -5.68 -11.03
C PHE A 79 7.30 -6.76 -10.87
N LEU A 80 7.70 -7.27 -12.03
CA LEU A 80 8.90 -8.08 -12.22
C LEU A 80 9.83 -7.40 -13.22
N THR A 81 11.11 -7.64 -13.09
CA THR A 81 12.13 -7.36 -14.10
C THR A 81 12.57 -8.68 -14.73
N ASP A 82 13.45 -8.65 -15.74
CA ASP A 82 14.14 -9.80 -16.37
C ASP A 82 13.35 -11.10 -16.58
N ARG A 83 13.25 -11.62 -17.81
CA ARG A 83 12.67 -12.95 -18.12
C ARG A 83 11.19 -13.15 -17.74
N PHE A 84 10.49 -12.16 -17.21
CA PHE A 84 9.04 -12.20 -17.10
C PHE A 84 8.41 -12.15 -18.49
N HIS A 85 7.65 -13.19 -18.86
CA HIS A 85 7.01 -13.27 -20.18
C HIS A 85 5.61 -13.92 -20.17
N ALA A 86 5.06 -14.23 -18.99
CA ALA A 86 3.71 -14.78 -18.88
C ALA A 86 2.65 -13.71 -19.22
N LYS A 87 1.61 -14.09 -19.97
CA LYS A 87 0.45 -13.23 -20.25
C LYS A 87 -0.82 -13.94 -19.81
N ILE A 88 -1.35 -13.51 -18.68
CA ILE A 88 -2.46 -14.17 -17.98
C ILE A 88 -3.50 -13.09 -17.66
N TYR A 89 -4.74 -13.26 -18.10
CA TYR A 89 -5.86 -12.42 -17.67
C TYR A 89 -6.91 -13.30 -17.01
N LEU A 90 -7.13 -13.11 -15.71
CA LEU A 90 -8.13 -13.81 -14.91
C LEU A 90 -9.24 -12.84 -14.50
N PHE A 91 -10.47 -13.30 -14.63
CA PHE A 91 -11.71 -12.59 -14.35
C PHE A 91 -12.61 -13.53 -13.57
N ASP A 92 -12.59 -13.44 -12.25
CA ASP A 92 -13.20 -14.43 -11.34
C ASP A 92 -12.84 -15.87 -11.74
N GLY A 93 -13.81 -16.65 -12.25
CA GLY A 93 -13.63 -18.04 -12.70
C GLY A 93 -13.29 -18.22 -14.18
N VAL A 94 -12.93 -17.15 -14.90
CA VAL A 94 -12.62 -17.19 -16.34
C VAL A 94 -11.18 -16.75 -16.59
N ALA A 95 -10.47 -17.44 -17.49
CA ALA A 95 -9.12 -17.07 -17.89
C ALA A 95 -9.01 -16.77 -19.40
N LEU A 96 -8.21 -15.77 -19.75
CA LEU A 96 -7.64 -15.57 -21.09
C LEU A 96 -6.13 -15.80 -20.98
N LEU A 97 -5.63 -16.78 -21.71
CA LEU A 97 -4.21 -17.17 -21.70
C LEU A 97 -3.68 -17.19 -23.13
N GLY A 98 -2.50 -16.61 -23.36
CA GLY A 98 -1.92 -16.64 -24.71
C GLY A 98 -0.78 -15.68 -24.93
N SER A 99 -0.67 -15.18 -26.17
CA SER A 99 0.44 -14.34 -26.62
C SER A 99 0.22 -12.82 -26.43
N SER A 100 -1.01 -12.41 -26.14
CA SER A 100 -1.41 -10.99 -26.09
C SER A 100 -0.85 -10.28 -24.86
N ASN A 101 -0.15 -9.15 -25.07
CA ASN A 101 0.25 -8.23 -24.00
C ASN A 101 -0.82 -7.14 -23.77
N LEU A 102 -0.72 -6.40 -22.65
CA LEU A 102 -1.57 -5.23 -22.35
C LEU A 102 -1.10 -3.99 -23.12
N THR A 103 -1.17 -4.08 -24.44
CA THR A 103 -0.80 -3.02 -25.38
C THR A 103 -1.87 -2.90 -26.45
N ASN A 104 -1.91 -1.77 -27.16
CA ASN A 104 -2.82 -1.64 -28.31
C ASN A 104 -2.52 -2.70 -29.39
N GLY A 105 -1.24 -3.02 -29.58
CA GLY A 105 -0.78 -4.12 -30.43
C GLY A 105 -1.40 -5.45 -30.00
N GLY A 106 -1.18 -5.86 -28.75
CA GLY A 106 -1.63 -7.16 -28.25
C GLY A 106 -3.15 -7.30 -28.22
N LEU A 107 -3.89 -6.23 -27.94
CA LEU A 107 -5.34 -6.33 -27.77
C LEU A 107 -6.12 -6.18 -29.08
N MET A 108 -5.54 -5.55 -30.11
CA MET A 108 -6.29 -5.16 -31.32
C MET A 108 -5.57 -5.38 -32.65
N GLN A 109 -4.24 -5.37 -32.72
CA GLN A 109 -3.53 -5.25 -34.00
C GLN A 109 -2.68 -6.47 -34.35
N ASN A 110 -1.91 -6.97 -33.40
CA ASN A 110 -0.99 -8.08 -33.60
C ASN A 110 -1.77 -9.36 -33.87
N ARG A 111 -1.20 -10.26 -34.68
CA ARG A 111 -1.73 -11.60 -34.82
C ARG A 111 -1.49 -12.36 -33.52
N GLU A 112 -2.54 -12.58 -32.75
CA GLU A 112 -2.46 -13.23 -31.45
C GLU A 112 -3.05 -14.65 -31.50
N ALA A 113 -2.78 -15.43 -30.47
CA ALA A 113 -3.51 -16.65 -30.17
C ALA A 113 -3.79 -16.65 -28.66
N VAL A 114 -5.04 -16.35 -28.30
CA VAL A 114 -5.50 -16.33 -26.92
C VAL A 114 -6.64 -17.32 -26.77
N VAL A 115 -6.47 -18.28 -25.85
CA VAL A 115 -7.53 -19.22 -25.47
C VAL A 115 -8.35 -18.62 -24.33
N SER A 116 -9.67 -18.78 -24.39
CA SER A 116 -10.58 -18.48 -23.29
C SER A 116 -11.03 -19.77 -22.61
N LEU A 117 -10.68 -19.89 -21.33
CA LEU A 117 -11.08 -20.95 -20.41
C LEU A 117 -12.27 -20.44 -19.59
N HIS A 118 -13.46 -20.98 -19.83
CA HIS A 118 -14.71 -20.40 -19.31
C HIS A 118 -15.85 -21.40 -19.12
N SER A 119 -15.63 -22.67 -19.46
CA SER A 119 -16.62 -23.75 -19.25
C SER A 119 -16.37 -24.47 -17.94
N ASP A 120 -17.37 -25.20 -17.44
CA ASP A 120 -17.26 -25.98 -16.21
C ASP A 120 -16.13 -27.03 -16.29
N GLU A 121 -15.84 -27.54 -17.50
CA GLU A 121 -14.73 -28.46 -17.76
C GLU A 121 -13.35 -27.79 -17.65
N ASP A 122 -13.28 -26.46 -17.73
CA ASP A 122 -12.02 -25.71 -17.65
C ASP A 122 -11.65 -25.32 -16.20
N LEU A 123 -12.50 -25.61 -15.20
CA LEU A 123 -12.32 -25.13 -13.82
C LEU A 123 -10.94 -25.48 -13.24
N ASP A 124 -10.50 -26.73 -13.39
CA ASP A 124 -9.19 -27.17 -12.90
C ASP A 124 -8.05 -26.39 -13.59
N ALA A 125 -8.15 -26.18 -14.91
CA ALA A 125 -7.16 -25.42 -15.66
C ALA A 125 -7.14 -23.93 -15.28
N VAL A 126 -8.30 -23.34 -14.97
CA VAL A 126 -8.38 -21.97 -14.45
C VAL A 126 -7.68 -21.85 -13.10
N GLU A 127 -7.86 -22.82 -12.21
CA GLU A 127 -7.19 -22.84 -10.90
C GLU A 127 -5.68 -23.06 -11.02
N GLU A 128 -5.21 -23.88 -11.97
CA GLU A 128 -3.77 -23.99 -12.29
C GLU A 128 -3.18 -22.65 -12.76
N VAL A 129 -3.88 -21.96 -13.66
CA VAL A 129 -3.47 -20.62 -14.14
C VAL A 129 -3.49 -19.60 -13.00
N ARG A 130 -4.47 -19.68 -12.10
CA ARG A 130 -4.54 -18.85 -10.90
C ARG A 130 -3.37 -19.12 -9.96
N ALA A 131 -3.03 -20.39 -9.73
CA ALA A 131 -1.89 -20.77 -8.91
C ALA A 131 -0.57 -20.19 -9.47
N LEU A 132 -0.37 -20.26 -10.79
CA LEU A 132 0.77 -19.63 -11.46
C LEU A 132 0.77 -18.10 -11.28
N PHE A 133 -0.40 -17.45 -11.40
CA PHE A 133 -0.49 -16.02 -11.13
C PHE A 133 -0.08 -15.69 -9.69
N VAL A 134 -0.56 -16.44 -8.71
CA VAL A 134 -0.24 -16.25 -7.29
C VAL A 134 1.27 -16.41 -7.04
N GLU A 135 1.91 -17.42 -7.62
CA GLU A 135 3.35 -17.63 -7.52
C GLU A 135 4.13 -16.41 -8.04
N LEU A 136 3.78 -15.93 -9.25
CA LEU A 136 4.41 -14.75 -9.85
C LEU A 136 4.13 -13.48 -9.04
N TRP A 137 2.91 -13.33 -8.53
CA TRP A 137 2.46 -12.21 -7.73
C TRP A 137 3.23 -12.12 -6.40
N ASP A 138 3.40 -13.25 -5.73
CA ASP A 138 4.12 -13.32 -4.46
C ASP A 138 5.62 -13.12 -4.62
N ALA A 139 6.16 -13.48 -5.79
CA ALA A 139 7.50 -13.08 -6.18
C ALA A 139 7.60 -11.60 -6.58
N ALA A 140 6.55 -10.94 -7.01
CA ALA A 140 6.66 -9.57 -7.49
C ALA A 140 6.89 -8.54 -6.37
N ASP A 141 7.59 -7.45 -6.71
CA ASP A 141 7.83 -6.31 -5.83
C ASP A 141 6.69 -5.29 -5.99
N VAL A 142 6.34 -4.57 -4.92
CA VAL A 142 5.31 -3.52 -4.95
C VAL A 142 5.78 -2.33 -5.79
N LEU A 143 4.92 -1.85 -6.71
CA LEU A 143 5.18 -0.64 -7.48
C LEU A 143 4.82 0.61 -6.65
N THR A 144 5.83 1.33 -6.18
CA THR A 144 5.65 2.60 -5.46
C THR A 144 5.73 3.81 -6.40
N LYS A 145 5.27 4.98 -5.93
CA LYS A 145 5.43 6.26 -6.64
C LYS A 145 6.89 6.52 -6.99
N GLU A 146 7.79 6.23 -6.07
CA GLU A 146 9.21 6.46 -6.22
C GLU A 146 9.81 5.53 -7.28
N LYS A 147 9.44 4.24 -7.27
CA LYS A 147 9.86 3.28 -8.30
C LYS A 147 9.31 3.66 -9.67
N ALA A 148 8.05 4.10 -9.76
CA ALA A 148 7.46 4.58 -11.02
C ALA A 148 8.16 5.84 -11.56
N ARG A 149 8.52 6.78 -10.67
CA ARG A 149 9.30 7.98 -11.03
C ARG A 149 10.71 7.61 -11.49
N ALA A 150 11.39 6.72 -10.77
CA ALA A 150 12.72 6.23 -11.13
C ALA A 150 12.71 5.55 -12.50
N PHE A 151 11.71 4.68 -12.75
CA PHE A 151 11.50 4.03 -14.04
C PHE A 151 11.34 5.06 -15.17
N ARG A 152 10.50 6.08 -14.99
CA ARG A 152 10.28 7.15 -15.98
C ARG A 152 11.57 7.89 -16.34
N ILE A 153 12.38 8.23 -15.33
CA ILE A 153 13.66 8.93 -15.54
C ILE A 153 14.62 8.06 -16.36
N VAL A 154 14.80 6.81 -15.96
CA VAL A 154 15.74 5.91 -16.64
C VAL A 154 15.26 5.50 -18.03
N HIS A 155 13.96 5.27 -18.22
CA HIS A 155 13.41 4.94 -19.55
C HIS A 155 13.68 6.05 -20.57
N ALA A 156 13.62 7.32 -20.15
CA ALA A 156 14.00 8.45 -20.99
C ALA A 156 15.50 8.45 -21.36
N GLN A 157 16.38 8.04 -20.44
CA GLN A 157 17.83 7.93 -20.66
C GLN A 157 18.20 6.76 -21.58
N VAL A 158 17.52 5.62 -21.40
CA VAL A 158 17.65 4.42 -22.24
C VAL A 158 17.33 4.71 -23.70
N LYS A 159 16.34 5.57 -23.98
CA LYS A 159 16.04 6.00 -25.36
C LYS A 159 17.17 6.84 -25.99
N GLN A 160 18.06 7.40 -25.19
CA GLN A 160 19.11 8.34 -25.60
C GLN A 160 20.52 7.73 -25.63
N THR A 161 20.74 6.57 -25.00
CA THR A 161 22.07 5.97 -24.84
C THR A 161 22.04 4.48 -25.19
N GLY A 162 23.15 3.96 -25.74
CA GLY A 162 23.33 2.54 -26.09
C GLY A 162 23.74 1.52 -24.99
N PRO A 163 23.73 1.77 -23.65
CA PRO A 163 23.92 0.71 -22.66
C PRO A 163 22.77 -0.29 -22.68
N ASP A 164 22.99 -1.47 -22.10
CA ASP A 164 21.95 -2.49 -21.91
C ASP A 164 20.78 -1.89 -21.09
N PRO A 165 19.61 -1.64 -21.72
CA PRO A 165 18.44 -1.04 -21.08
C PRO A 165 18.03 -1.73 -19.79
N LYS A 166 18.27 -3.03 -19.72
CA LYS A 166 17.88 -3.87 -18.59
C LYS A 166 18.62 -3.49 -17.32
N VAL A 167 19.95 -3.37 -17.37
CA VAL A 167 20.78 -3.11 -16.19
C VAL A 167 20.40 -1.76 -15.58
N LEU A 168 20.27 -0.74 -16.41
CA LEU A 168 19.87 0.59 -15.96
C LEU A 168 18.50 0.60 -15.27
N ILE A 169 17.53 -0.12 -15.83
CA ILE A 169 16.20 -0.23 -15.23
C ILE A 169 16.28 -0.95 -13.89
N GLU A 170 16.96 -2.10 -13.82
CA GLU A 170 17.11 -2.87 -12.58
C GLU A 170 17.82 -2.10 -11.47
N ASP A 171 18.85 -1.31 -11.81
CA ASP A 171 19.56 -0.45 -10.85
C ASP A 171 18.66 0.65 -10.27
N ALA A 172 17.69 1.14 -11.06
CA ALA A 172 16.81 2.24 -10.65
C ALA A 172 15.57 1.79 -9.88
N VAL A 173 15.01 0.63 -10.20
CA VAL A 173 13.72 0.17 -9.62
C VAL A 173 13.88 -1.04 -8.69
N GLY A 174 15.05 -1.66 -8.69
CA GLY A 174 15.32 -2.93 -8.02
C GLY A 174 15.11 -4.14 -8.94
N ARG A 175 16.05 -5.08 -8.88
CA ARG A 175 16.02 -6.32 -9.66
C ARG A 175 14.98 -7.31 -9.15
N ALA A 176 13.87 -7.54 -9.84
CA ALA A 176 12.78 -8.43 -9.41
C ALA A 176 12.48 -9.55 -10.43
N PRO A 177 13.38 -10.52 -10.65
CA PRO A 177 13.14 -11.61 -11.60
C PRO A 177 12.05 -12.58 -11.11
N PRO A 178 11.31 -13.22 -12.03
CA PRO A 178 10.39 -14.31 -11.69
C PRO A 178 11.15 -15.53 -11.15
N PRO A 179 10.50 -16.38 -10.34
CA PRO A 179 11.02 -17.69 -9.99
C PRO A 179 11.18 -18.53 -11.27
N ASN A 180 12.36 -19.12 -11.50
CA ASN A 180 12.65 -19.93 -12.68
C ASN A 180 12.98 -21.38 -12.27
N VAL A 181 12.52 -22.36 -13.07
CA VAL A 181 12.72 -23.81 -12.88
C VAL A 181 14.21 -24.24 -12.86
N HIS A 182 15.11 -23.47 -13.50
CA HIS A 182 16.52 -23.81 -13.67
C HIS A 182 17.54 -22.83 -13.09
N VAL A 183 17.09 -21.82 -12.35
CA VAL A 183 18.02 -20.90 -11.69
C VAL A 183 17.81 -21.10 -10.20
N ALA A 184 18.84 -21.62 -9.52
CA ALA A 184 18.96 -21.50 -8.08
C ALA A 184 18.59 -20.06 -7.73
N SER A 185 17.37 -19.88 -7.22
CA SER A 185 16.77 -18.58 -6.97
C SER A 185 17.83 -17.75 -6.28
N LEU A 186 18.25 -16.64 -6.87
CA LEU A 186 19.09 -15.67 -6.18
C LEU A 186 18.37 -15.39 -4.86
N VAL A 187 18.92 -15.95 -3.77
CA VAL A 187 18.30 -15.93 -2.46
C VAL A 187 18.03 -14.46 -2.16
N ARG A 188 16.76 -14.08 -2.13
CA ARG A 188 16.39 -12.70 -1.77
C ARG A 188 17.01 -12.44 -0.40
N SER A 189 17.73 -11.34 -0.26
CA SER A 189 18.29 -11.00 1.05
C SER A 189 17.13 -10.91 2.05
N ARG A 190 17.37 -11.33 3.30
CA ARG A 190 16.36 -11.26 4.37
C ARG A 190 15.79 -9.84 4.51
N GLU A 191 16.66 -8.85 4.38
CA GLU A 191 16.33 -7.43 4.37
C GLU A 191 15.34 -7.07 3.26
N ARG A 192 15.58 -7.53 2.03
CA ARG A 192 14.66 -7.26 0.91
C ARG A 192 13.29 -7.90 1.12
N MET A 193 13.25 -9.15 1.56
CA MET A 193 11.96 -9.81 1.85
C MET A 193 11.19 -9.07 2.93
N PHE A 194 11.91 -8.56 3.93
CA PHE A 194 11.34 -7.78 5.01
C PHE A 194 10.81 -6.40 4.51
N LEU A 195 11.58 -5.68 3.69
CA LEU A 195 11.16 -4.42 3.07
C LEU A 195 9.91 -4.61 2.21
N GLU A 196 9.83 -5.65 1.40
CA GLU A 196 8.63 -5.95 0.60
C GLU A 196 7.44 -6.33 1.49
N SER A 197 7.65 -7.06 2.59
CA SER A 197 6.61 -7.32 3.58
C SER A 197 6.08 -6.02 4.21
N LEU A 198 6.96 -5.08 4.53
CA LEU A 198 6.57 -3.74 5.00
C LEU A 198 5.81 -2.96 3.93
N ARG A 199 6.25 -2.98 2.66
CA ARG A 199 5.56 -2.31 1.54
C ARG A 199 4.14 -2.84 1.37
N ARG A 200 3.96 -4.16 1.39
CA ARG A 200 2.64 -4.80 1.34
C ARG A 200 1.77 -4.36 2.52
N THR A 201 2.33 -4.38 3.72
CA THR A 201 1.61 -3.95 4.94
C THR A 201 1.16 -2.49 4.86
N VAL A 202 2.03 -1.58 4.41
CA VAL A 202 1.73 -0.14 4.37
C VAL A 202 0.87 0.23 3.17
N TYR A 203 1.30 -0.12 1.95
CA TYR A 203 0.70 0.36 0.70
C TYR A 203 -0.47 -0.50 0.21
N GLU A 204 -0.48 -1.81 0.50
CA GLU A 204 -1.54 -2.71 0.02
C GLU A 204 -2.58 -3.06 1.08
N ALA A 205 -2.26 -2.91 2.38
CA ALA A 205 -3.17 -3.22 3.48
C ALA A 205 -3.67 -1.98 4.23
N TYR A 206 -2.79 -1.24 4.93
CA TYR A 206 -3.23 -0.11 5.76
C TYR A 206 -3.77 1.06 4.95
N ARG A 207 -3.06 1.50 3.90
CA ARG A 207 -3.45 2.67 3.12
C ARG A 207 -4.80 2.48 2.41
N PRO A 208 -5.08 1.35 1.71
CA PRO A 208 -6.39 1.13 1.10
C PRO A 208 -7.50 1.03 2.15
N ALA A 209 -7.28 0.32 3.26
CA ALA A 209 -8.28 0.19 4.32
C ALA A 209 -8.68 1.53 4.94
N PHE A 210 -7.70 2.39 5.23
CA PHE A 210 -7.98 3.76 5.68
C PHE A 210 -8.71 4.58 4.62
N THR A 211 -8.31 4.47 3.36
CA THR A 211 -8.93 5.22 2.26
C THR A 211 -10.40 4.83 2.11
N GLU A 212 -10.72 3.54 2.15
CA GLU A 212 -12.09 3.01 2.09
C GLU A 212 -12.93 3.58 3.24
N VAL A 213 -12.46 3.48 4.49
CA VAL A 213 -13.18 4.04 5.65
C VAL A 213 -13.36 5.55 5.50
N THR A 214 -12.32 6.27 5.09
CA THR A 214 -12.37 7.74 4.91
C THR A 214 -13.41 8.14 3.86
N GLN A 215 -13.47 7.43 2.74
CA GLN A 215 -14.42 7.68 1.66
C GLN A 215 -15.86 7.37 2.09
N LEU A 216 -16.07 6.26 2.82
CA LEU A 216 -17.39 5.89 3.33
C LEU A 216 -17.94 6.93 4.31
N LEU A 217 -17.13 7.34 5.30
CA LEU A 217 -17.52 8.38 6.26
C LEU A 217 -17.76 9.72 5.57
N GLY A 218 -16.86 10.13 4.68
CA GLY A 218 -16.98 11.37 3.92
C GLY A 218 -18.21 11.41 3.01
N GLY A 219 -18.47 10.34 2.28
CA GLY A 219 -19.61 10.23 1.36
C GLY A 219 -20.97 10.20 2.07
N ALA A 220 -21.02 9.69 3.30
CA ALA A 220 -22.22 9.71 4.14
C ALA A 220 -22.37 11.00 4.98
N GLY A 221 -21.38 11.91 4.93
CA GLY A 221 -21.39 13.13 5.74
C GLY A 221 -21.18 12.88 7.24
N TYR A 222 -20.67 11.71 7.64
CA TYR A 222 -20.38 11.39 9.04
C TYR A 222 -19.10 12.10 9.48
N ARG A 223 -19.26 13.35 9.94
CA ARG A 223 -18.20 14.25 10.37
C ARG A 223 -18.48 14.80 11.76
N ARG A 224 -17.43 15.19 12.48
CA ARG A 224 -17.53 15.82 13.81
C ARG A 224 -17.11 17.29 13.74
N PRO A 225 -17.98 18.26 14.08
CA PRO A 225 -17.67 19.69 14.01
C PRO A 225 -16.40 20.08 14.79
N GLU A 226 -16.15 19.44 15.93
CA GLU A 226 -14.97 19.67 16.77
C GLU A 226 -13.65 19.16 16.15
N LEU A 227 -13.73 18.38 15.06
CA LEU A 227 -12.58 17.90 14.30
C LEU A 227 -12.43 18.65 12.97
N GLU A 228 -13.18 19.73 12.76
CA GLU A 228 -13.06 20.54 11.56
C GLU A 228 -11.61 21.05 11.38
N GLY A 229 -11.08 20.95 10.16
CA GLY A 229 -9.75 21.43 9.82
C GLY A 229 -8.57 20.49 10.14
N ILE A 230 -8.77 19.35 10.82
CA ILE A 230 -7.65 18.41 11.09
C ILE A 230 -7.26 17.54 9.88
N GLY A 231 -8.15 17.46 8.88
CA GLY A 231 -8.01 16.61 7.70
C GLY A 231 -8.72 15.25 7.85
N SER A 232 -9.26 14.73 6.75
CA SER A 232 -10.13 13.55 6.72
C SER A 232 -9.46 12.26 7.23
N LEU A 233 -8.16 12.09 7.01
CA LEU A 233 -7.41 10.92 7.49
C LEU A 233 -7.15 10.96 9.00
N ASN A 234 -6.90 12.15 9.57
CA ASN A 234 -6.79 12.33 11.02
C ASN A 234 -8.15 12.11 11.69
N GLU A 235 -9.22 12.60 11.06
CA GLU A 235 -10.59 12.36 11.53
C GLU A 235 -10.98 10.87 11.46
N THR A 236 -10.62 10.17 10.38
CA THR A 236 -10.79 8.73 10.25
C THR A 236 -10.02 7.97 11.33
N ASN A 237 -8.82 8.41 11.68
CA ASN A 237 -8.08 7.85 12.81
C ASN A 237 -8.81 8.06 14.15
N ARG A 238 -9.50 9.20 14.35
CA ARG A 238 -10.34 9.40 15.55
C ARG A 238 -11.57 8.49 15.56
N PHE A 239 -12.24 8.31 14.43
CA PHE A 239 -13.29 7.32 14.29
C PHE A 239 -12.80 5.91 14.63
N LEU A 240 -11.69 5.46 14.06
CA LEU A 240 -11.12 4.14 14.34
C LEU A 240 -10.68 4.00 15.80
N ASN A 241 -10.21 5.08 16.44
CA ASN A 241 -9.94 5.08 17.88
C ASN A 241 -11.22 4.90 18.69
N TRP A 242 -12.30 5.57 18.32
CA TRP A 242 -13.61 5.38 18.95
C TRP A 242 -14.11 3.94 18.77
N VAL A 243 -14.05 3.38 17.56
CA VAL A 243 -14.38 1.96 17.32
C VAL A 243 -13.55 1.05 18.23
N ARG A 244 -12.24 1.29 18.31
CA ARG A 244 -11.34 0.52 19.18
C ARG A 244 -11.77 0.57 20.64
N LEU A 245 -12.18 1.73 21.14
CA LEU A 245 -12.46 1.93 22.57
C LEU A 245 -13.90 1.55 22.96
N SER A 246 -14.84 1.67 22.02
CA SER A 246 -16.27 1.49 22.26
C SER A 246 -16.79 0.09 21.87
N HIS A 247 -16.15 -0.58 20.89
CA HIS A 247 -16.65 -1.85 20.35
C HIS A 247 -15.64 -3.00 20.44
N VAL A 248 -14.33 -2.71 20.38
CA VAL A 248 -13.29 -3.76 20.38
C VAL A 248 -12.78 -4.01 21.80
N HIS A 249 -13.55 -4.75 22.60
CA HIS A 249 -13.13 -5.10 23.96
C HIS A 249 -12.18 -6.31 23.97
N GLY A 250 -11.03 -6.14 24.63
CA GLY A 250 -9.99 -7.17 24.68
C GLY A 250 -9.38 -7.48 23.32
N ASP A 251 -8.71 -8.63 23.24
CA ASP A 251 -8.03 -9.08 22.03
C ASP A 251 -8.87 -10.05 21.18
N THR A 252 -9.84 -10.73 21.78
CA THR A 252 -10.68 -11.72 21.08
C THR A 252 -11.47 -11.08 19.94
N ALA A 253 -12.12 -9.93 20.20
CA ALA A 253 -13.03 -9.29 19.24
C ALA A 253 -12.39 -9.01 17.87
N TRP A 254 -11.14 -8.52 17.84
CA TRP A 254 -10.46 -8.25 16.57
C TRP A 254 -9.73 -9.48 16.02
N ARG A 255 -9.24 -10.39 16.87
CA ARG A 255 -8.54 -11.61 16.40
C ARG A 255 -9.49 -12.58 15.71
N THR A 256 -10.72 -12.69 16.17
CA THR A 256 -11.73 -13.62 15.63
C THR A 256 -12.66 -12.96 14.60
N ALA A 257 -12.52 -11.66 14.32
CA ALA A 257 -13.32 -10.99 13.32
C ALA A 257 -13.07 -11.61 11.92
N PRO A 258 -14.11 -12.02 11.18
CA PRO A 258 -13.93 -12.55 9.83
C PRO A 258 -13.46 -11.44 8.89
N ALA A 259 -12.79 -11.83 7.80
CA ALA A 259 -12.65 -10.90 6.68
C ALA A 259 -14.02 -10.72 6.04
N LEU A 260 -14.41 -9.47 5.78
CA LEU A 260 -15.72 -9.13 5.22
C LEU A 260 -15.58 -8.72 3.75
N THR A 261 -16.65 -8.93 2.98
CA THR A 261 -16.75 -8.40 1.61
C THR A 261 -16.77 -6.87 1.62
N ALA A 262 -16.51 -6.23 0.47
CA ALA A 262 -16.55 -4.76 0.40
C ALA A 262 -17.93 -4.20 0.78
N GLU A 263 -19.02 -4.88 0.39
CA GLU A 263 -20.38 -4.46 0.73
C GLU A 263 -20.68 -4.64 2.23
N ASP A 264 -20.30 -5.77 2.80
CA ASP A 264 -20.48 -6.01 4.24
C ASP A 264 -19.65 -5.02 5.09
N ARG A 265 -18.41 -4.71 4.64
CA ARG A 265 -17.58 -3.68 5.27
C ARG A 265 -18.24 -2.31 5.17
N ARG A 266 -18.79 -1.95 4.00
CA ARG A 266 -19.51 -0.70 3.80
C ARG A 266 -20.67 -0.56 4.77
N VAL A 267 -21.53 -1.58 4.88
CA VAL A 267 -22.67 -1.58 5.82
C VAL A 267 -22.17 -1.41 7.27
N HIS A 268 -21.16 -2.17 7.66
CA HIS A 268 -20.61 -2.14 9.02
C HIS A 268 -19.96 -0.79 9.37
N VAL A 269 -19.15 -0.23 8.47
CA VAL A 269 -18.51 1.08 8.66
C VAL A 269 -19.54 2.19 8.72
N LEU A 270 -20.57 2.17 7.87
CA LEU A 270 -21.60 3.21 7.87
C LEU A 270 -22.49 3.17 9.12
N ALA A 271 -22.81 1.97 9.63
CA ALA A 271 -23.55 1.84 10.88
C ALA A 271 -22.77 2.48 12.05
N LEU A 272 -21.50 2.09 12.21
CA LEU A 272 -20.64 2.66 13.25
C LEU A 272 -20.33 4.15 13.03
N GLY A 273 -20.26 4.59 11.79
CA GLY A 273 -20.04 5.99 11.42
C GLY A 273 -21.20 6.89 11.86
N ALA A 274 -22.43 6.44 11.68
CA ALA A 274 -23.62 7.15 12.15
C ALA A 274 -23.67 7.25 13.69
N ASP A 275 -23.35 6.14 14.37
CA ASP A 275 -23.26 6.09 15.82
C ASP A 275 -22.19 7.06 16.34
N TRP A 276 -20.99 7.05 15.73
CA TRP A 276 -19.91 7.94 16.12
C TRP A 276 -20.24 9.42 15.89
N ALA A 277 -20.85 9.75 14.75
CA ALA A 277 -21.24 11.12 14.41
C ALA A 277 -22.20 11.71 15.46
N SER A 278 -23.08 10.89 16.04
CA SER A 278 -24.07 11.30 17.04
C SER A 278 -23.68 11.01 18.50
N ALA A 279 -22.59 10.28 18.75
CA ALA A 279 -22.18 9.88 20.08
C ALA A 279 -21.88 11.07 21.00
N ALA A 280 -22.45 11.05 22.20
CA ALA A 280 -22.14 12.04 23.25
C ALA A 280 -20.66 11.94 23.69
N ASP A 281 -20.15 10.72 23.84
CA ASP A 281 -18.72 10.45 24.08
C ASP A 281 -18.06 9.88 22.81
N ASN A 282 -17.39 10.76 22.08
CA ASN A 282 -16.65 10.46 20.85
C ASN A 282 -15.23 9.91 21.10
N LYS A 283 -14.82 9.77 22.38
CA LYS A 283 -13.47 9.37 22.79
C LYS A 283 -12.34 10.24 22.23
N VAL A 284 -12.63 11.49 21.84
CA VAL A 284 -11.64 12.49 21.45
C VAL A 284 -11.28 13.32 22.69
N PRO A 285 -10.03 13.26 23.20
CA PRO A 285 -9.62 14.09 24.32
C PRO A 285 -9.64 15.58 23.95
N ALA A 286 -9.99 16.45 24.91
CA ALA A 286 -9.95 17.90 24.72
C ALA A 286 -8.54 18.42 24.33
N SER A 287 -7.48 17.70 24.74
CA SER A 287 -6.09 18.01 24.40
C SER A 287 -5.67 17.58 22.99
N TYR A 288 -6.52 16.90 22.22
CA TYR A 288 -6.13 16.31 20.94
C TYR A 288 -5.66 17.34 19.91
N LEU A 289 -6.34 18.48 19.79
CA LEU A 289 -5.90 19.56 18.90
C LEU A 289 -4.55 20.15 19.33
N GLY A 290 -4.32 20.27 20.64
CA GLY A 290 -3.03 20.66 21.21
C GLY A 290 -1.93 19.66 20.83
N ALA A 291 -2.19 18.36 21.00
CA ALA A 291 -1.27 17.29 20.63
C ALA A 291 -0.92 17.33 19.12
N LEU A 292 -1.88 17.59 18.24
CA LEU A 292 -1.60 17.77 16.81
C LEU A 292 -0.72 18.99 16.53
N ASN A 293 -0.94 20.09 17.26
CA ASN A 293 -0.10 21.29 17.14
C ASN A 293 1.31 21.04 17.63
N ASP A 294 1.49 20.29 18.72
CA ASP A 294 2.79 19.89 19.25
C ASP A 294 3.57 19.05 18.24
N ILE A 295 2.90 18.06 17.63
CA ILE A 295 3.48 17.22 16.57
C ILE A 295 3.87 18.09 15.37
N ARG A 296 2.97 18.96 14.89
CA ARG A 296 3.25 19.82 13.73
C ARG A 296 4.38 20.81 14.04
N GLY A 297 4.40 21.40 15.23
CA GLY A 297 5.43 22.33 15.66
C GLY A 297 6.83 21.72 15.66
N ALA A 298 6.96 20.45 16.04
CA ALA A 298 8.23 19.75 16.07
C ALA A 298 8.61 19.11 14.72
N PHE A 299 7.63 18.67 13.91
CA PHE A 299 7.87 17.72 12.83
C PHE A 299 7.41 18.14 11.43
N ALA A 300 6.70 19.26 11.28
CA ALA A 300 6.09 19.66 9.99
C ALA A 300 7.09 19.93 8.86
N SER A 301 8.35 20.26 9.17
CA SER A 301 9.41 20.50 8.18
C SER A 301 10.77 20.05 8.70
N LEU A 302 11.74 19.86 7.80
CA LEU A 302 13.11 19.52 8.21
C LEU A 302 13.68 20.58 9.17
N SER A 303 13.47 21.86 8.87
CA SER A 303 13.89 22.97 9.73
C SER A 303 13.23 22.94 11.11
N ALA A 304 11.95 22.54 11.19
CA ALA A 304 11.26 22.38 12.47
C ALA A 304 11.93 21.27 13.32
N VAL A 305 12.26 20.13 12.70
CA VAL A 305 12.93 19.01 13.39
C VAL A 305 14.32 19.42 13.89
N GLU A 306 15.07 20.15 13.06
CA GLU A 306 16.41 20.65 13.38
C GLU A 306 16.40 21.65 14.54
N ASN A 307 15.38 22.52 14.59
CA ASN A 307 15.27 23.58 15.59
C ASN A 307 14.52 23.19 16.87
N ALA A 308 13.79 22.07 16.88
CA ALA A 308 12.96 21.65 18.01
C ALA A 308 13.78 21.38 19.30
N GLY A 309 15.04 20.98 19.16
CA GLY A 309 15.90 20.60 20.28
C GLY A 309 15.33 19.44 21.11
N ARG A 310 15.94 19.15 22.27
CA ARG A 310 15.54 18.02 23.12
C ARG A 310 14.08 18.12 23.57
N ASP A 311 13.68 19.30 24.06
CA ASP A 311 12.37 19.49 24.69
C ASP A 311 11.25 19.51 23.66
N GLY A 312 11.43 20.20 22.53
CA GLY A 312 10.44 20.23 21.45
C GLY A 312 10.22 18.85 20.84
N LEU A 313 11.29 18.09 20.59
CA LEU A 313 11.18 16.70 20.11
C LEU A 313 10.46 15.82 21.13
N THR A 314 10.72 16.01 22.43
CA THR A 314 10.07 15.25 23.50
C THR A 314 8.57 15.55 23.54
N VAL A 315 8.19 16.83 23.52
CA VAL A 315 6.79 17.26 23.54
C VAL A 315 6.04 16.68 22.34
N GLY A 316 6.60 16.81 21.14
CA GLY A 316 6.00 16.24 19.93
C GLY A 316 5.89 14.71 19.97
N LEU A 317 6.90 13.99 20.45
CA LEU A 317 6.84 12.53 20.57
C LEU A 317 5.80 12.10 21.62
N MET A 318 5.73 12.78 22.76
CA MET A 318 4.77 12.47 23.82
C MET A 318 3.31 12.73 23.42
N ALA A 319 3.08 13.56 22.41
CA ALA A 319 1.77 13.77 21.80
C ALA A 319 1.31 12.59 20.92
N LEU A 320 2.22 11.69 20.50
CA LEU A 320 1.86 10.47 19.77
C LEU A 320 1.33 9.40 20.71
N HIS A 321 0.23 8.77 20.33
CA HIS A 321 -0.37 7.73 21.15
C HIS A 321 0.52 6.49 21.27
N ALA A 322 1.08 6.01 20.16
CA ALA A 322 1.95 4.84 20.11
C ALA A 322 3.25 5.03 20.90
N PHE A 323 3.76 6.26 20.94
CA PHE A 323 4.91 6.59 21.78
C PHE A 323 4.51 6.62 23.25
N TYR A 324 3.40 7.30 23.60
CA TYR A 324 2.88 7.31 24.96
C TYR A 324 2.62 5.88 25.50
N GLU A 325 2.12 4.95 24.67
CA GLU A 325 1.91 3.55 25.04
C GLU A 325 3.21 2.82 25.41
N GLN A 326 4.39 3.32 25.03
CA GLN A 326 5.67 2.76 25.49
C GLN A 326 5.89 2.93 26.99
N SER A 327 5.14 3.83 27.64
CA SER A 327 5.18 4.03 29.10
C SER A 327 4.91 2.75 29.89
N ARG A 328 4.13 1.80 29.33
CA ARG A 328 3.88 0.49 29.96
C ARG A 328 5.13 -0.37 30.13
N PHE A 329 6.18 -0.07 29.37
CA PHE A 329 7.47 -0.77 29.43
C PHE A 329 8.53 0.00 30.21
N VAL A 330 8.19 1.16 30.79
CA VAL A 330 9.11 2.02 31.52
C VAL A 330 8.71 2.03 33.00
N LYS A 331 9.67 1.72 33.89
CA LYS A 331 9.45 1.81 35.34
C LYS A 331 9.10 3.26 35.71
N GLY A 332 7.96 3.45 36.39
CA GLY A 332 7.44 4.77 36.73
C GLY A 332 6.58 5.42 35.64
N GLY A 333 6.30 4.71 34.54
CA GLY A 333 5.28 5.09 33.56
C GLY A 333 5.63 6.33 32.74
N ALA A 334 4.59 7.08 32.33
CA ALA A 334 4.70 8.21 31.42
C ALA A 334 5.68 9.31 31.87
N PRO A 335 5.76 9.70 33.16
CA PRO A 335 6.75 10.69 33.62
C PRO A 335 8.20 10.31 33.32
N ASN A 336 8.52 9.01 33.32
CA ASN A 336 9.88 8.52 33.11
C ASN A 336 10.19 8.16 31.65
N LEU A 337 9.16 8.08 30.79
CA LEU A 337 9.32 7.69 29.38
C LEU A 337 10.27 8.61 28.62
N PRO A 338 10.19 9.96 28.71
CA PRO A 338 11.18 10.83 28.09
C PRO A 338 12.62 10.53 28.51
N GLY A 339 12.85 10.36 29.81
CA GLY A 339 14.17 10.01 30.36
C GLY A 339 14.69 8.67 29.80
N ALA A 340 13.83 7.65 29.80
CA ALA A 340 14.15 6.33 29.26
C ALA A 340 14.44 6.38 27.74
N PHE A 341 13.64 7.11 26.97
CA PHE A 341 13.87 7.33 25.55
C PHE A 341 15.23 7.95 25.30
N TRP A 342 15.53 9.09 25.93
CA TRP A 342 16.81 9.78 25.71
C TRP A 342 18.00 8.93 26.18
N ALA A 343 17.90 8.27 27.33
CA ALA A 343 18.94 7.37 27.82
C ALA A 343 19.21 6.21 26.86
N SER A 344 18.16 5.56 26.33
CA SER A 344 18.28 4.47 25.34
C SER A 344 18.90 4.91 24.01
N ASN A 345 18.88 6.21 23.74
CA ASN A 345 19.45 6.84 22.54
C ASN A 345 20.74 7.61 22.84
N GLY A 346 21.42 7.32 23.95
CA GLY A 346 22.71 7.92 24.31
C GLY A 346 22.65 9.41 24.65
N ASN A 347 21.46 9.95 24.93
CA ASN A 347 21.19 11.38 25.04
C ASN A 347 21.65 12.20 23.81
N ASP A 348 21.74 11.55 22.64
CA ASP A 348 22.25 12.15 21.40
C ASP A 348 21.11 12.85 20.63
N VAL A 349 20.91 14.14 20.93
CA VAL A 349 19.94 14.99 20.23
C VAL A 349 20.22 15.03 18.73
N PRO A 350 21.46 15.28 18.25
CA PRO A 350 21.77 15.22 16.83
C PRO A 350 21.37 13.91 16.13
N LYS A 351 21.59 12.74 16.74
CA LYS A 351 21.16 11.44 16.17
C LYS A 351 19.65 11.36 16.05
N VAL A 352 18.91 11.73 17.10
CA VAL A 352 17.44 11.71 17.08
C VAL A 352 16.90 12.67 16.03
N THR A 353 17.42 13.91 15.98
CA THR A 353 17.07 14.91 14.96
C THR A 353 17.32 14.38 13.54
N ARG A 354 18.52 13.88 13.23
CA ARG A 354 18.84 13.34 11.89
C ARG A 354 17.96 12.14 11.51
N THR A 355 17.63 11.30 12.48
CA THR A 355 16.78 10.13 12.23
C THR A 355 15.34 10.52 11.95
N LEU A 356 14.74 11.37 12.78
CA LEU A 356 13.36 11.82 12.57
C LEU A 356 13.25 12.68 11.30
N GLY A 357 14.26 13.50 11.01
CA GLY A 357 14.38 14.23 9.75
C GLY A 357 14.45 13.29 8.53
N HIS A 358 15.24 12.20 8.62
CA HIS A 358 15.27 11.16 7.60
C HIS A 358 13.89 10.52 7.40
N LEU A 359 13.29 9.98 8.47
CA LEU A 359 11.97 9.34 8.40
C LEU A 359 10.93 10.21 7.68
N LEU A 360 10.81 11.47 8.11
CA LEU A 360 9.75 12.40 7.70
C LEU A 360 10.03 13.10 6.36
N HIS A 361 11.27 13.53 6.15
CA HIS A 361 11.62 14.50 5.10
C HIS A 361 12.75 14.01 4.18
N GLY A 362 13.26 12.80 4.39
CA GLY A 362 14.24 12.17 3.51
C GLY A 362 13.67 11.88 2.12
N SER A 363 14.56 11.75 1.13
CA SER A 363 14.20 11.33 -0.22
C SER A 363 13.92 9.82 -0.31
N GLY A 364 13.42 9.35 -1.45
CA GLY A 364 13.18 7.93 -1.71
C GLY A 364 11.87 7.40 -1.11
N ASP A 365 11.74 6.07 -1.08
CA ASP A 365 10.54 5.39 -0.59
C ASP A 365 10.44 5.53 0.93
N PHE A 366 9.28 5.94 1.43
CA PHE A 366 9.03 6.04 2.87
C PHE A 366 9.28 4.72 3.60
N VAL A 367 8.95 3.58 3.00
CA VAL A 367 9.12 2.27 3.66
C VAL A 367 10.60 1.94 3.90
N GLU A 368 11.50 2.40 3.04
CA GLU A 368 12.95 2.25 3.25
C GLU A 368 13.42 3.09 4.44
N ARG A 369 12.97 4.35 4.52
CA ARG A 369 13.33 5.22 5.66
C ARG A 369 12.72 4.75 6.98
N LEU A 370 11.52 4.18 6.92
CA LEU A 370 10.87 3.49 8.02
C LEU A 370 11.72 2.30 8.48
N HIS A 371 12.17 1.45 7.56
CA HIS A 371 13.07 0.34 7.85
C HIS A 371 14.35 0.82 8.54
N ASP A 372 15.02 1.82 8.00
CA ASP A 372 16.27 2.34 8.57
C ASP A 372 16.08 2.79 10.02
N THR A 373 14.98 3.50 10.29
CA THR A 373 14.64 4.00 11.64
C THR A 373 14.37 2.88 12.64
N LEU A 374 13.98 1.69 12.17
CA LEU A 374 13.65 0.54 13.02
C LEU A 374 14.83 -0.43 13.18
N TYR A 375 15.69 -0.54 12.17
CA TYR A 375 16.65 -1.65 12.07
C TYR A 375 18.09 -1.24 11.77
N ASP A 376 18.36 -0.14 11.06
CA ASP A 376 19.73 0.32 10.80
C ASP A 376 20.35 0.82 12.12
N PRO A 377 21.45 0.23 12.62
CA PRO A 377 22.06 0.64 13.89
C PRO A 377 22.41 2.13 13.98
N SER A 378 22.72 2.78 12.86
CA SER A 378 23.05 4.20 12.79
C SER A 378 21.84 5.12 12.97
N ARG A 379 20.64 4.62 12.66
CA ARG A 379 19.36 5.36 12.66
C ARG A 379 18.33 4.79 13.63
N LYS A 380 18.58 3.62 14.21
CA LYS A 380 17.64 2.98 15.12
C LYS A 380 17.44 3.80 16.38
N LEU A 381 16.18 4.02 16.73
CA LEU A 381 15.78 4.71 17.96
C LEU A 381 15.21 3.73 19.00
N GLY A 382 15.71 3.81 20.23
CA GLY A 382 15.13 3.11 21.38
C GLY A 382 13.76 3.69 21.76
N HIS A 383 12.86 2.84 22.27
CA HIS A 383 11.46 3.20 22.59
C HIS A 383 10.67 3.82 21.42
N PHE A 384 11.07 3.55 20.18
CA PHE A 384 10.42 4.06 18.99
C PHE A 384 10.23 2.91 17.98
N GLY A 385 9.06 2.27 18.06
CA GLY A 385 8.72 1.10 17.23
C GLY A 385 7.94 1.45 15.97
N LEU A 386 7.54 0.41 15.22
CA LEU A 386 6.80 0.53 13.96
C LEU A 386 5.58 1.47 14.07
N TYR A 387 4.73 1.27 15.08
CA TYR A 387 3.54 2.10 15.25
C TYR A 387 3.86 3.55 15.67
N CYS A 388 4.99 3.81 16.35
CA CYS A 388 5.42 5.18 16.62
C CYS A 388 5.80 5.87 15.29
N ALA A 389 6.56 5.18 14.45
CA ALA A 389 7.01 5.71 13.17
C ALA A 389 5.84 5.92 12.19
N LEU A 390 4.92 4.96 12.08
CA LEU A 390 3.73 5.07 11.22
C LEU A 390 2.77 6.17 11.69
N GLU A 391 2.51 6.26 13.00
CA GLU A 391 1.63 7.31 13.52
C GLU A 391 2.25 8.69 13.34
N LEU A 392 3.55 8.85 13.64
CA LEU A 392 4.26 10.11 13.43
C LEU A 392 4.22 10.52 11.96
N PHE A 393 4.67 9.62 11.08
CA PHE A 393 4.74 9.91 9.66
C PHE A 393 3.35 10.22 9.09
N GLY A 394 2.33 9.42 9.40
CA GLY A 394 0.99 9.64 8.88
C GLY A 394 0.24 10.83 9.48
N THR A 395 0.66 11.30 10.67
CA THR A 395 0.12 12.54 11.24
C THR A 395 0.71 13.77 10.54
N VAL A 396 2.00 13.72 10.17
CA VAL A 396 2.72 14.81 9.50
C VAL A 396 2.47 14.81 7.99
N ARG A 397 2.41 13.63 7.38
CA ARG A 397 2.28 13.37 5.93
C ARG A 397 1.11 12.44 5.63
N PRO A 398 -0.13 12.82 5.98
CA PRO A 398 -1.31 12.01 5.75
C PRO A 398 -1.54 11.71 4.26
N ASP A 399 -1.03 12.56 3.35
CA ASP A 399 -1.07 12.37 1.90
C ASP A 399 -0.35 11.12 1.40
N LEU A 400 0.66 10.65 2.14
CA LEU A 400 1.48 9.50 1.76
C LEU A 400 1.13 8.23 2.53
N CYS A 401 0.85 8.37 3.83
CA CYS A 401 0.49 7.25 4.69
C CYS A 401 -0.54 7.73 5.72
N PRO A 402 -1.62 6.98 6.00
CA PRO A 402 -2.52 7.33 7.09
C PRO A 402 -1.80 7.26 8.45
N PRO A 403 -2.27 8.03 9.46
CA PRO A 403 -1.75 7.93 10.83
C PRO A 403 -2.17 6.59 11.44
N VAL A 404 -1.32 5.57 11.35
CA VAL A 404 -1.61 4.21 11.85
C VAL A 404 -0.84 3.91 13.13
N ASN A 405 -1.57 3.49 14.16
CA ASN A 405 -1.00 2.86 15.34
C ASN A 405 -1.70 1.51 15.61
N GLY A 406 -1.29 0.80 16.68
CA GLY A 406 -1.84 -0.51 17.02
C GLY A 406 -3.36 -0.51 17.27
N ARG A 407 -3.93 0.60 17.75
CA ARG A 407 -5.39 0.73 17.90
C ARG A 407 -6.09 0.76 16.55
N MET A 408 -5.54 1.50 15.60
CA MET A 408 -6.11 1.60 14.24
C MET A 408 -6.08 0.25 13.54
N ALA A 409 -4.95 -0.47 13.63
CA ALA A 409 -4.81 -1.80 13.06
C ALA A 409 -5.86 -2.78 13.63
N LYS A 410 -6.08 -2.77 14.95
CA LYS A 410 -7.10 -3.61 15.61
C LYS A 410 -8.53 -3.23 15.22
N ALA A 411 -8.83 -1.94 15.12
CA ALA A 411 -10.13 -1.46 14.67
C ALA A 411 -10.42 -1.86 13.22
N LEU A 412 -9.46 -1.69 12.32
CA LEU A 412 -9.58 -2.13 10.93
C LEU A 412 -9.77 -3.65 10.82
N ARG A 413 -9.04 -4.45 11.60
CA ARG A 413 -9.23 -5.90 11.62
C ARG A 413 -10.63 -6.28 12.09
N PHE A 414 -11.14 -5.60 13.12
CA PHE A 414 -12.52 -5.77 13.61
C PHE A 414 -13.58 -5.39 12.57
N LEU A 415 -13.34 -4.33 11.79
CA LEU A 415 -14.21 -3.91 10.68
C LEU A 415 -14.16 -4.87 9.48
N GLY A 416 -13.38 -5.95 9.54
CA GLY A 416 -13.33 -6.99 8.52
C GLY A 416 -12.27 -6.79 7.43
N PHE A 417 -11.33 -5.86 7.62
CA PHE A 417 -10.19 -5.69 6.72
C PHE A 417 -9.10 -6.74 6.98
N THR A 418 -8.43 -7.19 5.91
CA THR A 418 -7.26 -8.08 5.99
C THR A 418 -5.99 -7.26 6.26
N VAL A 419 -5.83 -6.78 7.50
CA VAL A 419 -4.64 -6.05 7.95
C VAL A 419 -3.93 -6.79 9.07
N HIS A 420 -2.61 -6.63 9.17
CA HIS A 420 -1.85 -7.15 10.30
C HIS A 420 -2.08 -6.28 11.54
N ALA A 421 -2.40 -6.88 12.69
CA ALA A 421 -2.54 -6.19 13.96
C ALA A 421 -1.77 -6.95 15.05
N ALA A 422 -0.99 -6.21 15.86
CA ALA A 422 -0.22 -6.75 16.98
C ALA A 422 -0.73 -6.19 18.32
#